data_AF-A0A257NVG7-F1
#
_entry.id   AF-A0A257NVG7-F1
#
_cell.length_a   1.000
_cell.length_b   1.000
_cell.length_c   1.000
_cell.angle_alpha   90.00
_cell.angle_beta   90.00
_cell.angle_gamma   90.00
#
_symmetry.space_group_name_H-M   'P 1'
#
loop_
_entity.id
_entity.type
_entity.pdbx_description
1 polymer ?
#
loop_
_entity_poly.entity_id
_entity_poly.type
_entity_poly.pdbx_seq_one_letter_code
_entity_poly.pdbx_strand_id
1 'polypeptide(L)'
;MYLDDKNLFLGHQVFLGMSPQIFDTQLLYHYYALFLAKKFMILINHPNSTDPTPDDADKKLIRALQADAQVLSFKPFFADFIIVAGPSYFSMATNDGTSGSGHQKHIPEE
;
A
#
# COMPACT_ATOMS: atom_id res chain seq x y z
N MET A 1 0.86 -2.78 6.46
CA MET A 1 -0.07 -3.34 7.46
C MET A 1 -0.37 -4.79 7.10
N TYR A 2 -0.52 -5.65 8.09
CA TYR A 2 -0.70 -7.09 7.93
C TYR A 2 -2.01 -7.50 8.61
N LEU A 3 -2.83 -8.26 7.88
CA LEU A 3 -4.19 -8.61 8.31
C LEU A 3 -4.44 -10.12 8.16
N ASP A 4 -5.39 -10.64 8.93
CA ASP A 4 -5.91 -12.00 8.73
C ASP A 4 -6.94 -12.07 7.57
N ASP A 5 -7.57 -13.23 7.42
CA ASP A 5 -8.60 -13.48 6.41
C ASP A 5 -9.91 -12.70 6.67
N LYS A 6 -10.13 -12.24 7.90
CA LYS A 6 -11.30 -11.46 8.35
C LYS A 6 -11.03 -9.96 8.43
N ASN A 7 -9.88 -9.48 7.93
CA ASN A 7 -9.43 -8.09 8.02
C ASN A 7 -9.10 -7.62 9.45
N LEU A 8 -8.86 -8.54 10.39
CA LEU A 8 -8.33 -8.17 11.70
C LEU A 8 -6.87 -7.76 11.58
N PHE A 9 -6.52 -6.68 12.27
CA PHE A 9 -5.17 -6.15 12.31
C PHE A 9 -4.25 -7.08 13.11
N LEU A 10 -3.23 -7.62 12.45
CA LEU A 10 -2.22 -8.49 13.08
C LEU A 10 -0.95 -7.73 13.44
N GLY A 11 -0.64 -6.66 12.69
CA GLY A 11 0.55 -5.85 12.93
C GLY A 11 0.87 -4.90 11.77
N HIS A 12 1.89 -4.07 11.98
CA HIS A 12 2.44 -3.22 10.94
C HIS A 12 3.96 -3.13 11.08
N GLN A 13 4.62 -2.85 9.96
CA GLN A 13 6.03 -2.52 9.93
C GLN A 13 6.19 -1.15 9.27
N VAL A 14 7.05 -0.31 9.83
CA VAL A 14 7.41 0.99 9.30
C VAL A 14 8.81 0.91 8.70
N PHE A 15 8.99 1.45 7.50
CA PHE A 15 10.25 1.51 6.79
C PHE A 15 10.65 2.98 6.59
N LEU A 16 11.46 3.52 7.51
CA LEU A 16 11.93 4.90 7.44
C LEU A 16 13.07 5.05 6.42
N GLY A 17 13.08 6.15 5.68
CA GLY A 17 14.11 6.44 4.67
C GLY A 17 14.03 5.55 3.42
N MET A 18 13.00 4.71 3.31
CA MET A 18 12.71 3.93 2.11
C MET A 18 11.75 4.69 1.21
N SER A 19 11.91 4.52 -0.10
CA SER A 19 11.01 5.05 -1.11
C SER A 19 10.61 3.93 -2.09
N PRO A 20 9.54 4.08 -2.89
CA PRO A 20 9.13 3.07 -3.86
C PRO A 20 10.24 2.63 -4.82
N GLN A 21 11.21 3.51 -5.10
CA GLN A 21 12.33 3.24 -6.01
C GLN A 21 13.33 2.22 -5.44
N ILE A 22 13.50 2.17 -4.12
CA ILE A 22 14.55 1.38 -3.44
C ILE A 22 13.98 0.33 -2.49
N PHE A 23 12.66 0.25 -2.35
CA PHE A 23 12.02 -0.68 -1.44
C PHE A 23 12.18 -2.13 -1.91
N ASP A 24 12.72 -2.98 -1.04
CA ASP A 24 12.82 -4.43 -1.27
C ASP A 24 11.54 -5.14 -0.84
N THR A 25 10.80 -5.72 -1.79
CA THR A 25 9.55 -6.43 -1.51
C THR A 25 9.77 -7.69 -0.67
N GLN A 26 10.98 -8.25 -0.63
CA GLN A 26 11.28 -9.41 0.24
C GLN A 26 11.08 -9.07 1.72
N LEU A 27 11.38 -7.84 2.14
CA LEU A 27 11.12 -7.40 3.52
C LEU A 27 9.63 -7.45 3.82
N LEU A 28 8.78 -7.02 2.88
CA LEU A 28 7.34 -7.09 3.06
C LEU A 28 6.87 -8.52 3.30
N TYR A 29 7.40 -9.49 2.57
CA TYR A 29 7.03 -10.91 2.70
C TYR A 29 7.62 -11.58 3.94
N HIS A 30 8.81 -11.14 4.38
CA HIS A 30 9.37 -11.59 5.65
C HIS A 30 8.41 -11.30 6.82
N TYR A 31 7.92 -10.06 6.91
CA TYR A 31 6.96 -9.68 7.94
C TYR A 31 5.57 -10.28 7.72
N TYR A 32 5.15 -10.46 6.46
CA TYR A 32 3.92 -11.19 6.14
C TYR A 32 3.92 -12.58 6.76
N ALA A 33 5.03 -13.31 6.64
CA ALA A 33 5.21 -14.62 7.24
C ALA A 33 5.30 -14.53 8.78
N LEU A 34 6.04 -13.55 9.31
CA LEU A 34 6.20 -13.36 10.76
C LEU A 34 4.86 -13.09 11.46
N PHE A 35 3.98 -12.29 10.86
CA PHE A 35 2.66 -12.01 11.38
C PHE A 35 1.61 -13.07 11.03
N LEU A 36 2.00 -14.14 10.30
CA LEU A 36 1.08 -15.17 9.79
C LEU A 36 -0.10 -14.59 8.99
N ALA A 37 0.15 -13.48 8.30
CA ALA A 37 -0.88 -12.72 7.61
C ALA A 37 -1.50 -13.50 6.44
N LYS A 38 -2.72 -13.10 6.08
CA LYS A 38 -3.44 -13.57 4.88
C LYS A 38 -3.63 -12.45 3.87
N LYS A 39 -3.59 -11.21 4.34
CA LYS A 39 -3.70 -10.01 3.53
C LYS A 39 -2.67 -8.99 3.98
N PHE A 40 -2.28 -8.12 3.05
CA PHE A 40 -1.46 -6.96 3.39
C PHE A 40 -1.94 -5.72 2.67
N MET A 41 -1.66 -4.58 3.28
CA MET A 41 -1.88 -3.25 2.70
C MET A 41 -0.59 -2.46 2.82
N ILE A 42 -0.35 -1.58 1.87
CA ILE A 42 0.79 -0.64 1.91
C ILE A 42 0.26 0.76 2.08
N LEU A 43 0.92 1.53 2.95
CA LEU A 43 0.70 2.96 3.11
C LEU A 43 2.03 3.66 2.87
N ILE A 44 2.05 4.61 1.95
CA ILE A 44 3.20 5.45 1.62
C ILE A 44 2.85 6.88 1.96
N ASN A 45 3.77 7.57 2.64
CA ASN A 45 3.66 8.99 2.91
C ASN A 45 4.57 9.76 1.94
N HIS A 46 3.99 10.72 1.22
CA HIS A 46 4.73 11.69 0.39
C HIS A 46 4.79 13.02 1.15
N PRO A 47 5.76 13.21 2.06
CA PRO A 47 5.76 14.34 3.00
C PRO A 47 5.91 15.71 2.33
N ASN A 48 6.48 15.74 1.12
CA ASN A 48 6.73 16.96 0.37
C ASN A 48 5.74 17.17 -0.79
N SER A 49 4.67 16.36 -0.85
CA SER A 49 3.61 16.47 -1.86
C SER A 49 2.27 16.80 -1.20
N THR A 50 1.42 17.53 -1.93
CA THR A 50 -0.01 17.67 -1.63
C THR A 50 -0.89 16.83 -2.56
N ASP A 51 -0.28 16.20 -3.56
CA ASP A 51 -0.93 15.34 -4.54
C ASP A 51 -0.67 13.87 -4.17
N PRO A 52 -1.71 13.10 -3.81
CA PRO A 52 -1.58 11.69 -3.49
C PRO A 52 -1.64 10.80 -4.74
N THR A 53 -1.66 11.34 -5.96
CA THR A 53 -1.64 10.55 -7.20
C THR A 53 -0.37 9.69 -7.26
N PRO A 54 -0.47 8.38 -7.57
CA PRO A 54 0.69 7.54 -7.76
C PRO A 54 1.63 8.07 -8.84
N ASP A 55 2.90 8.24 -8.48
CA ASP A 55 3.96 8.54 -9.43
C ASP A 55 4.42 7.27 -10.18
N ASP A 56 5.41 7.38 -11.06
CA ASP A 56 5.88 6.24 -11.84
C ASP A 56 6.57 5.17 -10.99
N ALA A 57 7.17 5.55 -9.87
CA ALA A 57 7.81 4.60 -8.96
C ALA A 57 6.78 3.88 -8.09
N ASP A 58 5.73 4.57 -7.62
CA ASP A 58 4.58 3.95 -6.96
C ASP A 58 3.95 2.90 -7.87
N LYS A 59 3.68 3.27 -9.13
CA LYS A 59 3.10 2.33 -10.11
C LYS A 59 4.00 1.13 -10.35
N LYS A 60 5.32 1.33 -10.39
CA LYS A 60 6.28 0.23 -10.55
C LYS A 60 6.25 -0.71 -9.34
N LEU A 61 6.22 -0.16 -8.13
CA LEU A 61 6.11 -0.94 -6.90
C LEU A 61 4.78 -1.72 -6.83
N ILE A 62 3.65 -1.07 -7.11
CA ILE A 62 2.32 -1.71 -7.17
C ILE A 62 2.34 -2.91 -8.12
N ARG A 63 2.88 -2.74 -9.33
CA ARG A 63 2.98 -3.82 -10.33
C ARG A 63 3.86 -4.96 -9.85
N ALA A 64 4.99 -4.66 -9.19
CA ALA A 64 5.86 -5.69 -8.62
C ALA A 64 5.11 -6.52 -7.57
N LEU A 65 4.39 -5.87 -6.64
CA LEU A 65 3.62 -6.54 -5.60
C LEU A 65 2.46 -7.37 -6.16
N GLN A 66 1.79 -6.87 -7.20
CA GLN A 66 0.74 -7.62 -7.90
C GLN A 66 1.31 -8.86 -8.61
N ALA A 67 2.49 -8.74 -9.23
CA ALA A 67 3.17 -9.87 -9.87
C ALA A 67 3.61 -10.91 -8.82
N ASP A 68 4.21 -10.47 -7.72
CA ASP A 68 4.63 -11.31 -6.60
C ASP A 68 3.44 -12.09 -6.03
N ALA A 69 2.26 -11.47 -5.88
CA ALA A 69 1.05 -12.13 -5.42
C ALA A 69 0.58 -13.29 -6.33
N GLN A 70 0.95 -13.28 -7.62
CA GLN A 70 0.61 -14.36 -8.57
C GLN A 70 1.63 -15.51 -8.57
N VAL A 71 2.89 -15.23 -8.30
CA VAL A 71 3.98 -16.22 -8.40
C VAL A 71 4.35 -16.87 -7.07
N LEU A 72 4.12 -16.19 -5.95
CA LEU A 72 4.45 -16.71 -4.62
C LEU A 72 3.49 -17.85 -4.23
N SER A 73 4.06 -18.97 -3.77
CA SER A 73 3.32 -20.20 -3.46
C SER A 73 2.25 -20.02 -2.38
N PHE A 74 2.46 -19.10 -1.44
CA PHE A 74 1.52 -18.79 -0.36
C PHE A 74 0.45 -17.76 -0.76
N LYS A 75 0.46 -17.27 -2.01
CA LYS A 75 -0.56 -16.41 -2.63
C LYS A 75 -1.05 -15.27 -1.73
N PRO A 76 -0.18 -14.31 -1.37
CA PRO A 76 -0.57 -13.24 -0.48
C PRO A 76 -1.64 -12.34 -1.13
N PHE A 77 -2.69 -12.00 -0.38
CA PHE A 77 -3.71 -11.10 -0.88
C PHE A 77 -3.30 -9.64 -0.67
N PHE A 78 -3.12 -8.91 -1.78
CA PHE A 78 -2.83 -7.48 -1.75
C PHE A 78 -4.14 -6.70 -1.68
N ALA A 79 -4.46 -6.18 -0.50
CA ALA A 79 -5.77 -5.59 -0.22
C ALA A 79 -5.87 -4.13 -0.69
N ASP A 80 -4.83 -3.32 -0.45
CA ASP A 80 -4.83 -1.93 -0.87
C ASP A 80 -3.42 -1.32 -0.92
N PHE A 81 -3.29 -0.29 -1.74
CA PHE A 81 -2.14 0.61 -1.80
C PHE A 81 -2.62 2.04 -1.56
N ILE A 82 -2.19 2.61 -0.44
CA ILE A 82 -2.60 3.93 0.00
C ILE A 82 -1.41 4.89 -0.10
N ILE A 83 -1.63 6.03 -0.74
CA ILE A 83 -0.67 7.14 -0.74
C ILE A 83 -1.30 8.29 0.03
N VAL A 84 -0.60 8.81 1.03
CA VAL A 84 -1.00 9.98 1.80
C VAL A 84 -0.08 11.15 1.42
N ALA A 85 -0.68 12.30 1.11
CA ALA A 85 0.01 13.53 0.73
C ALA A 85 -0.71 14.72 1.37
N GLY A 86 -0.13 15.28 2.43
CA GLY A 86 -0.77 16.31 3.25
C GLY A 86 -2.13 15.84 3.80
N PRO A 87 -3.23 16.61 3.63
CA PRO A 87 -4.57 16.23 4.08
C PRO A 87 -5.33 15.34 3.08
N SER A 88 -4.68 14.87 2.01
CA SER A 88 -5.33 14.08 0.96
C SER A 88 -4.76 12.67 0.92
N TYR A 89 -5.56 11.72 0.44
CA TYR A 89 -5.07 10.37 0.16
C TYR A 89 -5.64 9.80 -1.14
N PHE A 90 -4.91 8.79 -1.64
CA PHE A 90 -5.29 7.93 -2.74
C PHE A 90 -5.35 6.51 -2.19
N SER A 91 -6.41 5.77 -2.52
CA SER A 91 -6.52 4.32 -2.30
C SER A 91 -6.74 3.66 -3.65
N MET A 92 -5.94 2.64 -3.96
CA MET A 92 -6.11 1.84 -5.18
C MET A 92 -7.39 1.00 -5.14
N ALA A 93 -7.80 0.56 -3.94
CA ALA A 93 -9.04 -0.22 -3.79
C ALA A 93 -10.30 0.58 -4.15
N THR A 94 -10.29 1.90 -3.97
CA THR A 94 -11.43 2.77 -4.29
C THR A 94 -11.28 3.52 -5.62
N ASN A 95 -10.06 3.62 -6.15
CA ASN A 95 -9.78 4.30 -7.42
C ASN A 95 -9.31 3.28 -8.46
N ASP A 96 -10.19 2.92 -9.38
CA ASP A 96 -9.97 1.92 -10.44
C ASP A 96 -8.98 2.35 -11.55
N GLY A 97 -8.21 3.41 -11.33
CA GLY A 97 -7.21 3.91 -12.28
C GLY A 97 -7.82 4.56 -13.52
N THR A 98 -9.15 4.79 -13.57
CA THR A 98 -9.75 5.61 -14.61
C THR A 98 -9.47 7.08 -14.30
N SER A 99 -8.76 7.76 -15.20
CA SER A 99 -8.47 9.19 -15.16
C SER A 99 -9.73 10.00 -14.81
N GLY A 100 -9.84 10.43 -13.55
CA GLY A 100 -11.02 11.09 -12.99
C GLY A 100 -11.43 10.62 -11.59
N SER A 101 -10.85 9.55 -11.05
CA SER A 101 -11.19 9.04 -9.70
C SER A 101 -10.83 10.07 -8.61
N GLY A 102 -11.85 10.61 -7.95
CA GLY A 102 -11.73 11.74 -7.03
C GLY A 102 -10.79 11.48 -5.86
N HIS A 103 -9.82 12.37 -5.66
CA HIS A 103 -9.07 12.47 -4.42
C HIS A 103 -10.04 12.52 -3.24
N GLN A 104 -9.91 11.58 -2.31
CA GLN A 104 -10.68 11.62 -1.07
C GLN A 104 -9.98 12.61 -0.14
N LYS A 105 -10.63 13.74 0.10
CA LYS A 105 -10.18 14.75 1.06
C LYS A 105 -10.41 14.25 2.48
N HIS A 106 -9.55 14.68 3.40
CA HIS A 106 -9.75 14.52 4.84
C HIS A 106 -11.20 14.90 5.24
N ILE A 107 -11.86 14.02 5.99
CA ILE A 107 -13.11 14.33 6.68
C ILE A 107 -12.71 15.18 7.90
N PRO A 108 -13.12 16.46 7.99
CA PRO A 108 -12.80 17.28 9.16
C PRO A 108 -13.41 16.64 10.41
N GLU A 109 -12.67 16.66 11.52
CA GLU A 109 -13.27 16.41 12.85
C GLU A 109 -14.26 17.57 13.14
N GLU A 110 -15.54 17.23 13.35
CA GLU A 110 -16.57 18.19 13.80
C GLU A 110 -16.37 18.62 15.26
#